data_AF-A0A1Y5GL40-F1
#
_entry.id   AF-A0A1Y5GL40-F1
#
_cell.length_a   1.000
_cell.length_b   1.000
_cell.length_c   1.000
_cell.angle_alpha   90.00
_cell.angle_beta   90.00
_cell.angle_gamma   90.00
#
_symmetry.space_group_name_H-M   'P 1'
#
loop_
_entity.id
_entity.type
_entity.pdbx_description
1 polymer ?
#
loop_
_entity_poly.entity_id
_entity_poly.type
_entity_poly.pdbx_seq_one_letter_code
_entity_poly.pdbx_strand_id
1 'polypeptide(L)'
;ETGPLKDIIVEEMRPGLDCQSDQQLIDDIRGYAWTCFHPSSTCKMGPDPLGSVVDSHLKVHGVESLRVIDASVFPELVSGNTNAAAIMVAEKGADLILADVQV
;
A
#
# COMPACT_ATOMS: atom_id res chain seq x y z
N GLU A 1 21.68 25.57 -3.25
CA GLU A 1 21.76 24.60 -4.37
C GLU A 1 22.52 23.38 -3.92
N THR A 2 21.98 22.19 -4.17
CA THR A 2 22.55 20.90 -3.76
C THR A 2 23.68 20.52 -4.73
N GLY A 3 24.91 20.49 -4.23
CA GLY A 3 26.15 20.43 -5.03
C GLY A 3 26.20 19.38 -6.15
N PRO A 4 25.97 18.08 -5.89
CA PRO A 4 26.32 17.01 -6.83
C PRO A 4 25.60 17.03 -8.17
N LEU A 5 24.43 17.66 -8.26
CA LEU A 5 23.59 17.65 -9.47
C LEU A 5 23.56 19.00 -10.19
N LYS A 6 24.16 20.06 -9.62
CA LYS A 6 24.04 21.42 -10.15
C LYS A 6 24.46 21.53 -11.61
N ASP A 7 25.56 20.89 -11.97
CA ASP A 7 26.15 21.01 -13.32
C ASP A 7 25.37 20.22 -14.39
N ILE A 8 24.40 19.39 -14.01
CA ILE A 8 23.58 18.59 -14.94
C ILE A 8 22.10 19.00 -14.98
N ILE A 9 21.65 19.89 -14.09
CA ILE A 9 20.29 20.42 -14.09
C ILE A 9 20.23 21.59 -15.08
N VAL A 10 19.39 21.48 -16.11
CA VAL A 10 19.22 22.54 -17.11
C VAL A 10 18.21 23.58 -16.65
N GLU A 11 17.00 23.14 -16.29
CA GLU A 11 15.92 23.98 -15.80
C GLU A 11 14.86 23.16 -15.05
N GLU A 12 14.01 23.84 -14.29
CA GLU A 12 12.83 23.24 -13.68
C GLU A 12 11.67 23.20 -14.69
N MET A 13 11.22 22.01 -15.07
CA MET A 13 10.10 21.85 -16.02
C MET A 13 8.72 21.93 -15.37
N ARG A 14 8.59 21.44 -14.14
CA ARG A 14 7.33 21.38 -13.38
C ARG A 14 7.63 21.35 -11.88
N PRO A 15 6.86 22.04 -11.01
CA PRO A 15 5.71 22.92 -11.32
C PRO A 15 6.09 24.22 -12.03
N GLY A 16 7.38 24.51 -12.13
CA GLY A 16 7.92 25.68 -12.81
C GLY A 16 8.16 26.82 -11.83
N LEU A 17 9.09 27.71 -12.20
CA LEU A 17 9.60 28.77 -11.31
C LEU A 17 8.53 29.78 -10.85
N ASP A 18 7.38 29.86 -11.53
CA ASP A 18 6.29 30.77 -11.13
C ASP A 18 5.39 30.18 -10.02
N CYS A 19 5.55 28.90 -9.69
CA CYS A 19 4.82 28.22 -8.62
C CYS A 19 5.53 28.42 -7.28
N GLN A 20 5.12 29.45 -6.53
CA GLN A 20 5.86 29.94 -5.35
C GLN A 20 5.08 29.81 -4.03
N SER A 21 3.79 29.51 -4.08
CA SER A 21 2.94 29.36 -2.90
C SER A 21 2.45 27.93 -2.72
N ASP A 22 2.20 27.54 -1.47
CA ASP A 22 1.60 26.25 -1.13
C ASP A 22 0.31 25.97 -1.90
N GLN A 23 -0.51 27.00 -2.12
CA GLN A 23 -1.75 26.86 -2.88
C GLN A 23 -1.47 26.49 -4.35
N GLN A 24 -0.52 27.16 -4.99
CA GLN A 24 -0.13 26.83 -6.37
C GLN A 24 0.47 25.41 -6.46
N LEU A 25 1.28 25.00 -5.47
CA LEU A 25 1.84 23.65 -5.39
C LEU A 25 0.74 22.59 -5.24
N ILE A 26 -0.22 22.83 -4.34
CA ILE A 26 -1.37 21.93 -4.12
C ILE A 26 -2.20 21.78 -5.39
N ASP A 27 -2.43 22.88 -6.12
CA ASP A 27 -3.23 22.86 -7.35
C ASP A 27 -2.49 22.12 -8.49
N ASP A 28 -1.16 22.30 -8.60
CA ASP A 28 -0.33 21.55 -9.54
C ASP A 28 -0.35 20.03 -9.23
N ILE A 29 -0.12 19.67 -7.96
CA ILE A 29 -0.17 18.28 -7.50
C ILE A 29 -1.53 17.67 -7.79
N ARG A 30 -2.64 18.37 -7.49
CA ARG A 30 -3.99 17.86 -7.75
C ARG A 30 -4.24 17.60 -9.24
N GLY A 31 -3.69 18.44 -10.13
CA GLY A 31 -3.84 18.31 -11.57
C GLY A 31 -3.03 17.17 -12.20
N TYR A 32 -2.08 16.57 -11.49
CA TYR A 32 -1.15 15.60 -12.06
C TYR A 32 -0.86 14.37 -11.20
N ALA A 33 -1.30 14.37 -9.95
CA ALA A 33 -1.18 13.22 -9.08
C ALA A 33 -1.70 11.96 -9.80
N TRP A 34 -0.86 10.94 -9.81
CA TRP A 34 -1.14 9.64 -10.39
C TRP A 34 -0.77 8.56 -9.37
N THR A 35 -1.30 7.36 -9.57
CA THR A 35 -1.05 6.23 -8.68
C THR A 35 0.22 5.47 -9.08
N CYS A 36 1.00 5.02 -8.10
CA CYS A 36 2.05 4.03 -8.32
C CYS A 36 1.50 2.59 -8.41
N PHE A 37 0.18 2.42 -8.58
CA PHE A 37 -0.51 1.14 -8.78
C PHE A 37 -0.40 0.15 -7.60
N HIS A 38 -0.50 0.66 -6.37
CA HIS A 38 -0.49 -0.16 -5.15
C HIS A 38 -1.80 -0.06 -4.34
N PRO A 39 -2.99 -0.37 -4.90
CA PRO A 39 -4.21 -0.48 -4.12
C PRO A 39 -4.10 -1.63 -3.10
N SER A 40 -4.62 -1.43 -1.89
CA SER A 40 -4.41 -2.30 -0.73
C SER A 40 -5.51 -2.09 0.32
N SER A 41 -5.52 -2.92 1.36
CA SER A 41 -6.22 -2.68 2.64
C SER A 41 -7.76 -2.68 2.60
N THR A 42 -8.38 -3.09 1.49
CA THR A 42 -9.85 -3.17 1.35
C THR A 42 -10.48 -4.33 2.13
N CYS A 43 -9.71 -5.36 2.50
CA CYS A 43 -10.11 -6.44 3.38
C CYS A 43 -9.16 -6.53 4.58
N LYS A 44 -8.84 -5.39 5.18
CA LYS A 44 -7.74 -5.29 6.15
C LYS A 44 -7.87 -6.30 7.29
N MET A 45 -6.72 -6.83 7.67
CA MET A 45 -6.53 -7.70 8.82
C MET A 45 -6.61 -6.90 10.13
N GLY A 46 -7.29 -7.43 11.14
CA GLY A 46 -7.39 -6.83 12.46
C GLY A 46 -8.13 -7.68 13.48
N PRO A 47 -8.01 -7.35 14.79
CA PRO A 47 -8.64 -8.11 15.87
C PRO A 47 -10.13 -7.79 16.05
N ASP A 48 -10.62 -6.65 15.55
CA ASP A 48 -11.99 -6.18 15.73
C ASP A 48 -12.83 -6.41 14.46
N PRO A 49 -13.85 -7.29 14.47
CA PRO A 49 -14.74 -7.52 13.34
C PRO A 49 -15.55 -6.31 12.88
N LEU A 50 -15.75 -5.29 13.74
CA LEU A 50 -16.43 -4.05 13.33
C LEU A 50 -15.53 -3.16 12.47
N GLY A 51 -14.22 -3.27 12.68
CA GLY A 51 -13.21 -2.46 12.00
C GLY A 51 -12.41 -3.21 10.95
N SER A 52 -12.51 -4.53 10.81
CA SER A 52 -11.65 -5.34 9.95
C SER A 52 -12.41 -6.48 9.28
N VAL A 53 -11.84 -7.05 8.21
CA VAL A 53 -12.50 -8.12 7.43
C VAL A 53 -11.96 -9.50 7.79
N VAL A 54 -10.66 -9.60 8.06
CA VAL A 54 -10.01 -10.86 8.44
C VAL A 54 -9.29 -10.77 9.77
N ASP A 55 -9.17 -11.90 10.47
CA ASP A 55 -8.36 -12.03 11.68
C ASP A 55 -6.85 -12.22 11.38
N SER A 56 -6.04 -12.40 12.41
CA SER A 56 -4.59 -12.65 12.28
C SER A 56 -4.22 -13.97 11.59
N HIS A 57 -5.19 -14.86 11.39
CA HIS A 57 -5.06 -16.08 10.63
C HIS A 57 -5.62 -15.92 9.20
N LEU A 58 -5.92 -14.70 8.76
CA LEU A 58 -6.48 -14.39 7.43
C LEU A 58 -7.88 -14.98 7.21
N LYS A 59 -8.58 -15.40 8.27
CA LYS A 59 -9.95 -15.94 8.19
C LYS A 59 -10.95 -14.79 8.22
N VAL A 60 -11.97 -14.87 7.35
CA VAL A 60 -13.03 -13.86 7.31
C VAL A 60 -13.87 -13.95 8.58
N HIS A 61 -14.07 -12.82 9.25
CA HIS A 61 -14.86 -12.76 10.49
C HIS A 61 -16.30 -13.24 10.24
N GLY A 62 -16.77 -14.17 11.07
CA GLY A 62 -18.15 -14.67 11.00
C GLY A 62 -18.46 -15.59 9.81
N VAL A 63 -17.47 -15.96 9.01
CA VAL A 63 -17.63 -16.90 7.87
C VAL A 63 -16.69 -18.08 8.04
N GLU A 64 -17.25 -19.28 8.03
CA GLU A 64 -16.46 -20.51 8.14
C GLU A 64 -15.76 -20.83 6.81
N SER A 65 -14.56 -21.41 6.90
CA SER A 65 -13.79 -21.94 5.77
C SER A 65 -13.50 -20.94 4.63
N LEU A 66 -13.47 -19.64 4.92
CA LEU A 66 -13.14 -18.58 3.96
C LEU A 66 -11.97 -17.74 4.46
N ARG A 67 -11.01 -17.48 3.56
CA ARG A 67 -9.84 -16.62 3.81
C ARG A 67 -9.64 -15.63 2.67
N VAL A 68 -8.97 -14.51 2.96
CA VAL A 68 -8.46 -13.56 1.96
C VAL A 68 -6.94 -13.54 2.08
N ILE A 69 -6.23 -13.76 0.96
CA ILE A 69 -4.76 -13.90 0.95
C ILE A 69 -4.21 -13.14 -0.26
N ASP A 70 -4.21 -11.81 -0.17
CA ASP A 70 -3.67 -10.89 -1.17
C ASP A 70 -3.29 -9.54 -0.50
N ALA A 71 -2.98 -8.50 -1.29
CA ALA A 71 -2.62 -7.19 -0.75
C ALA A 71 -3.79 -6.48 -0.03
N SER A 72 -5.04 -6.91 -0.20
CA SER A 72 -6.19 -6.29 0.46
C SER A 72 -6.19 -6.49 1.98
N VAL A 73 -5.45 -7.48 2.50
CA VAL A 73 -5.41 -7.75 3.95
C VAL A 73 -4.41 -6.88 4.71
N PHE A 74 -3.56 -6.11 4.03
CA PHE A 74 -2.61 -5.26 4.74
C PHE A 74 -3.36 -4.27 5.66
N PRO A 75 -3.03 -4.20 6.96
CA PRO A 75 -3.66 -3.22 7.86
C PRO A 75 -3.46 -1.77 7.40
N GLU A 76 -2.30 -1.49 6.85
CA GLU A 76 -1.87 -0.21 6.27
C GLU A 76 -0.90 -0.48 5.12
N LEU A 77 -0.71 0.49 4.23
CA LEU A 77 0.20 0.37 3.10
C LEU A 77 1.66 0.26 3.59
N VAL A 78 2.39 -0.71 3.05
CA VAL A 78 3.83 -0.86 3.34
C VAL A 78 4.64 0.28 2.74
N SER A 79 5.73 0.67 3.41
CA SER A 79 6.68 1.65 2.86
C SER A 79 7.52 0.99 1.76
N GLY A 80 7.09 1.16 0.51
CA GLY A 80 7.76 0.62 -0.69
C GLY A 80 6.78 -0.03 -1.67
N ASN A 81 7.33 -0.85 -2.58
CA ASN A 81 6.51 -1.61 -3.53
C ASN A 81 5.81 -2.79 -2.84
N THR A 82 4.52 -2.98 -3.12
CA THR A 82 3.68 -3.98 -2.43
C THR A 82 3.94 -5.42 -2.85
N ASN A 83 4.61 -5.64 -3.99
CA ASN A 83 4.80 -6.97 -4.58
C ASN A 83 5.46 -7.97 -3.61
N ALA A 84 6.57 -7.58 -2.98
CA ALA A 84 7.28 -8.45 -2.04
C ALA A 84 6.43 -8.79 -0.80
N ALA A 85 5.70 -7.81 -0.27
CA ALA A 85 4.80 -8.02 0.86
C ALA A 85 3.61 -8.94 0.49
N ALA A 86 3.08 -8.82 -0.72
CA ALA A 86 1.97 -9.66 -1.20
C ALA A 86 2.42 -11.12 -1.35
N ILE A 87 3.61 -11.36 -1.90
CA ILE A 87 4.22 -12.70 -1.98
C ILE A 87 4.40 -13.27 -0.57
N MET A 88 4.92 -12.48 0.38
CA MET A 88 5.09 -12.92 1.76
C MET A 88 3.76 -13.32 2.42
N VAL A 89 2.69 -12.53 2.22
CA VAL A 89 1.35 -12.87 2.71
C VAL A 89 0.83 -14.16 2.09
N ALA A 90 1.10 -14.40 0.80
CA ALA A 90 0.75 -15.66 0.15
C ALA A 90 1.47 -16.87 0.77
N GLU A 91 2.79 -16.78 0.96
CA GLU A 91 3.60 -17.81 1.62
C GLU A 91 3.09 -18.10 3.03
N LYS A 92 2.89 -17.05 3.84
CA LYS A 92 2.38 -17.20 5.21
C LYS A 92 0.96 -17.75 5.23
N GLY A 93 0.11 -17.32 4.30
CA GLY A 93 -1.25 -17.81 4.16
C GLY A 93 -1.32 -19.30 3.83
N ALA A 94 -0.42 -19.77 2.96
CA ALA A 94 -0.28 -21.19 2.65
C ALA A 94 0.11 -22.02 3.89
N ASP A 95 1.10 -21.56 4.66
CA ASP A 95 1.49 -22.20 5.93
C ASP A 95 0.32 -22.31 6.92
N LEU A 96 -0.47 -21.23 7.06
CA LEU A 96 -1.62 -21.19 7.97
C LEU A 96 -2.77 -22.12 7.52
N ILE A 97 -2.91 -22.35 6.21
CA ILE A 97 -3.87 -23.32 5.68
C ILE A 97 -3.39 -24.74 5.99
N LEU A 98 -2.11 -25.04 5.72
CA LEU A 98 -1.54 -26.36 6.00
C LEU A 98 -1.59 -26.72 7.48
N ALA A 99 -1.32 -25.76 8.37
CA ALA A 99 -1.39 -25.95 9.81
C ALA A 99 -2.80 -26.33 10.29
N ASP A 100 -3.86 -25.78 9.70
CA ASP A 100 -5.26 -26.12 10.05
C ASP A 100 -5.65 -27.55 9.61
N VAL A 101 -5.05 -28.06 8.52
CA VAL A 101 -5.37 -29.39 7.95
C VAL A 101 -4.64 -30.52 8.67
N GLN A 102 -3.51 -30.23 9.32
CA GLN A 102 -2.69 -31.22 10.03
C GLN A 102 -3.18 -31.51 11.46
N VAL A 103 -4.34 -30.97 11.86
CA VAL A 103 -4.99 -31.17 13.16
C VAL A 103 -6.17 -32.12 13.06
#